data_AF-A0A920M143-F1
#
_entry.id   AF-A0A920M143-F1
#
_cell.length_a   1.000
_cell.length_b   1.000
_cell.length_c   1.000
_cell.angle_alpha   90.00
_cell.angle_beta   90.00
_cell.angle_gamma   90.00
#
_symmetry.space_group_name_H-M   'P 1'
#
loop_
_entity.id
_entity.type
_entity.pdbx_description
1 polymer ?
#
loop_
_entity_poly.entity_id
_entity_poly.type
_entity_poly.pdbx_seq_one_letter_code
_entity_poly.pdbx_strand_id
1 'polypeptide(L)'
;MKFLKLPIILGALLLVPNILEADDHKGEGMKDYATSNVKTAKKWTKAFYTDKTRAQRMVSKYMADDGYNYPGRFIGFGFTYNPDSDERVVDTVIPDSPASKILQPGDKFTSVNGVPATKENWDNGKLALVVNLVKQSILLFERWERNSCILSKRFS
;
A
#
# COMPACT_ATOMS: atom_id res chain seq x y z
N MET A 1 -7.36 72.65 -10.58
CA MET A 1 -6.57 71.47 -11.02
C MET A 1 -5.65 71.04 -9.90
N LYS A 2 -5.44 69.72 -9.79
CA LYS A 2 -4.58 68.94 -8.86
C LYS A 2 -5.32 68.37 -7.63
N PHE A 3 -5.86 67.17 -7.82
CA PHE A 3 -6.20 66.22 -6.76
C PHE A 3 -4.94 65.41 -6.41
N LEU A 4 -4.61 65.27 -5.13
CA LEU A 4 -3.58 64.34 -4.65
C LEU A 4 -4.05 63.56 -3.41
N LYS A 5 -4.63 62.39 -3.71
CA LYS A 5 -4.53 61.06 -3.06
C LYS A 5 -4.25 61.00 -1.54
N LEU A 6 -5.26 60.53 -0.79
CA LEU A 6 -5.10 59.84 0.51
C LEU A 6 -4.68 58.37 0.29
N PRO A 7 -3.85 57.77 1.17
CA PRO A 7 -3.57 56.34 1.12
C PRO A 7 -4.64 55.52 1.87
N ILE A 8 -5.09 54.47 1.19
CA ILE A 8 -5.97 53.42 1.68
C ILE A 8 -5.11 52.45 2.51
N ILE A 9 -5.41 52.31 3.80
CA ILE A 9 -5.01 51.13 4.58
C ILE A 9 -6.29 50.41 4.95
N LEU A 10 -6.75 49.54 4.05
CA LEU A 10 -7.83 48.60 4.29
C LEU A 10 -7.19 47.22 4.34
N GLY A 11 -7.30 46.58 5.51
CA GLY A 11 -6.64 45.32 5.82
C GLY A 11 -7.01 44.21 4.83
N ALA A 12 -5.99 43.64 4.20
CA ALA A 12 -6.07 42.35 3.55
C ALA A 12 -5.93 41.27 4.63
N LEU A 13 -7.07 40.88 5.19
CA LEU A 13 -7.25 39.64 5.93
C LEU A 13 -6.96 38.49 4.96
N LEU A 14 -5.73 37.96 5.00
CA LEU A 14 -5.29 36.78 4.26
C LEU A 14 -5.97 35.53 4.84
N LEU A 15 -7.21 35.29 4.43
CA LEU A 15 -7.82 33.96 4.46
C LEU A 15 -7.29 33.18 3.27
N VAL A 16 -6.21 32.44 3.47
CA VAL A 16 -5.77 31.39 2.54
C VAL A 16 -6.54 30.12 2.92
N PRO A 17 -7.50 29.64 2.11
CA PRO A 17 -7.94 28.26 2.26
C PRO A 17 -6.79 27.37 1.75
N ASN A 18 -6.21 26.59 2.66
CA ASN A 18 -5.42 25.41 2.29
C ASN A 18 -6.38 24.38 1.67
N ILE A 19 -6.69 24.55 0.39
CA ILE A 19 -7.21 23.47 -0.43
C ILE A 19 -5.96 22.67 -0.82
N LEU A 20 -5.80 21.49 -0.23
CA LEU A 20 -5.02 20.44 -0.87
C LEU A 20 -5.73 20.15 -2.21
N GLU A 21 -5.29 20.82 -3.27
CA GLU A 21 -5.50 20.32 -4.61
C GLU A 21 -4.67 19.05 -4.71
N ALA A 22 -5.34 17.91 -4.52
CA ALA A 22 -4.89 16.68 -5.16
C ALA A 22 -4.84 17.01 -6.66
N ASP A 23 -3.65 16.97 -7.26
CA ASP A 23 -3.43 17.23 -8.68
C ASP A 23 -4.39 16.36 -9.51
N ASP A 24 -5.50 16.98 -9.93
CA ASP A 24 -6.33 16.49 -11.01
C ASP A 24 -5.44 16.52 -12.25
N HIS A 25 -4.95 15.35 -12.68
CA HIS A 25 -4.28 15.18 -13.96
C HIS A 25 -5.24 15.58 -15.10
N LYS A 26 -5.32 16.88 -15.39
CA LYS A 26 -6.00 17.41 -16.57
C LYS A 26 -5.22 16.96 -17.79
N GLY A 27 -5.90 16.16 -18.60
CA GLY A 27 -5.30 15.35 -19.63
C GLY A 27 -4.67 16.16 -20.76
N GLU A 28 -3.47 15.76 -21.13
CA GLU A 28 -3.01 15.83 -22.49
C GLU A 28 -2.53 14.44 -22.91
N GLY A 29 -3.24 13.84 -23.88
CA GLY A 29 -2.61 12.89 -24.80
C GLY A 29 -2.62 11.40 -24.49
N MET A 30 -3.62 10.82 -23.80
CA MET A 30 -3.91 9.40 -24.04
C MET A 30 -4.77 9.32 -25.30
N LYS A 31 -4.16 9.03 -26.45
CA LYS A 31 -4.90 8.67 -27.68
C LYS A 31 -5.94 7.61 -27.33
N ASP A 32 -7.15 7.77 -27.86
CA ASP A 32 -8.36 7.03 -27.48
C ASP A 32 -8.27 5.55 -27.90
N TYR A 33 -7.41 4.78 -27.23
CA TYR A 33 -7.36 3.32 -27.31
C TYR A 33 -8.41 2.74 -26.35
N ALA A 34 -9.65 3.24 -26.40
CA ALA A 34 -10.74 2.79 -25.54
C ALA A 34 -11.20 1.38 -25.95
N THR A 35 -10.34 0.40 -25.74
CA THR A 35 -10.72 -1.00 -25.67
C THR A 35 -11.71 -1.18 -24.52
N SER A 36 -12.58 -2.19 -24.62
CA SER A 36 -13.52 -2.55 -23.56
C SER A 36 -12.84 -2.66 -22.19
N ASN A 37 -11.59 -3.16 -22.17
CA ASN A 37 -10.78 -3.32 -20.97
C ASN A 37 -10.43 -2.00 -20.28
N VAL A 38 -10.02 -0.96 -21.03
CA VAL A 38 -9.71 0.37 -20.46
C VAL A 38 -10.97 0.99 -19.84
N LYS A 39 -12.13 0.82 -20.49
CA LYS A 39 -13.42 1.30 -19.97
C LYS A 39 -13.83 0.55 -18.70
N THR A 40 -13.60 -0.76 -18.67
CA THR A 40 -13.85 -1.60 -17.47
C THR A 40 -12.95 -1.18 -16.32
N ALA A 41 -11.65 -0.99 -16.55
CA ALA A 41 -10.69 -0.54 -15.54
C ALA A 41 -11.11 0.82 -14.94
N LYS A 42 -11.44 1.82 -15.79
CA LYS A 42 -11.93 3.13 -15.32
C LYS A 42 -13.17 3.02 -14.43
N LYS A 43 -14.14 2.16 -14.81
CA LYS A 43 -15.34 1.91 -14.01
C LYS A 43 -14.99 1.23 -12.68
N TRP A 44 -14.01 0.34 -12.68
CA TRP A 44 -13.58 -0.37 -11.48
C TRP A 44 -12.96 0.59 -10.48
N THR A 45 -11.98 1.39 -10.93
CA THR A 45 -11.35 2.45 -10.12
C THR A 45 -12.39 3.40 -9.55
N LYS A 46 -13.30 3.93 -10.38
CA LYS A 46 -14.36 4.83 -9.90
C LYS A 46 -15.27 4.16 -8.86
N ALA A 47 -15.65 2.91 -9.05
CA ALA A 47 -16.50 2.19 -8.10
C ALA A 47 -15.84 2.05 -6.72
N PHE A 48 -14.54 1.73 -6.67
CA PHE A 48 -13.78 1.62 -5.42
C PHE A 48 -13.78 2.90 -4.59
N TYR A 49 -13.65 4.07 -5.23
CA TYR A 49 -13.63 5.36 -4.52
C TYR A 49 -15.02 5.92 -4.17
N THR A 50 -16.10 5.32 -4.67
CA THR A 50 -17.45 5.90 -4.51
C THR A 50 -18.33 5.14 -3.53
N ASP A 51 -18.40 3.81 -3.64
CA ASP A 51 -19.35 3.00 -2.86
C ASP A 51 -18.90 1.54 -2.76
N LYS A 52 -18.86 1.01 -1.53
CA LYS A 52 -18.43 -0.36 -1.25
C LYS A 52 -19.24 -1.41 -2.02
N THR A 53 -20.56 -1.21 -2.13
CA THR A 53 -21.45 -2.16 -2.82
C THR A 53 -21.21 -2.16 -4.34
N ARG A 54 -20.98 -1.00 -4.94
CA ARG A 54 -20.58 -0.87 -6.34
C ARG A 54 -19.21 -1.49 -6.59
N ALA A 55 -18.24 -1.27 -5.70
CA ALA A 55 -16.93 -1.89 -5.80
C ALA A 55 -17.05 -3.42 -5.80
N GLN A 56 -17.76 -4.00 -4.83
CA GLN A 56 -18.01 -5.44 -4.74
C GLN A 56 -18.65 -6.00 -6.02
N ARG A 57 -19.73 -5.38 -6.52
CA ARG A 57 -20.37 -5.83 -7.77
C ARG A 57 -19.44 -5.82 -8.97
N MET A 58 -18.56 -4.83 -9.06
CA MET A 58 -17.60 -4.75 -10.16
C MET A 58 -16.52 -5.84 -10.04
N VAL A 59 -16.02 -6.12 -8.83
CA VAL A 59 -15.11 -7.25 -8.59
C VAL A 59 -15.82 -8.55 -8.99
N SER A 60 -17.00 -8.83 -8.43
CA SER A 60 -17.74 -10.07 -8.72
C SER A 60 -18.06 -10.27 -10.20
N LYS A 61 -18.28 -9.19 -10.96
CA LYS A 61 -18.60 -9.27 -12.38
C LYS A 61 -17.40 -9.58 -13.28
N TYR A 62 -16.21 -9.11 -12.91
CA TYR A 62 -15.03 -9.14 -13.79
C TYR A 62 -13.86 -9.95 -13.22
N MET A 63 -13.97 -10.47 -12.00
CA MET A 63 -13.04 -11.45 -11.46
C MET A 63 -13.14 -12.74 -12.28
N ALA A 64 -11.99 -13.30 -12.64
CA ALA A 64 -11.95 -14.61 -13.29
C ALA A 64 -12.44 -15.70 -12.30
N ASP A 65 -12.91 -16.83 -12.83
CA ASP A 65 -13.40 -17.94 -12.01
C ASP A 65 -12.30 -18.53 -11.10
N ASP A 66 -11.04 -18.46 -11.55
CA ASP A 66 -9.83 -18.83 -10.81
C ASP A 66 -9.18 -17.65 -10.07
N GLY A 67 -9.88 -16.52 -9.96
CA GLY A 67 -9.40 -15.33 -9.27
C GLY A 67 -9.29 -15.53 -7.76
N TYR A 68 -8.10 -15.27 -7.21
CA TYR A 68 -7.86 -15.30 -5.77
C TYR A 68 -8.05 -13.92 -5.14
N ASN A 69 -8.70 -13.90 -3.97
CA ASN A 69 -8.70 -12.74 -3.08
C ASN A 69 -7.71 -13.01 -1.94
N TYR A 70 -6.68 -12.17 -1.82
CA TYR A 70 -5.71 -12.23 -0.73
C TYR A 70 -6.03 -11.14 0.30
N PRO A 71 -6.78 -11.46 1.37
CA PRO A 71 -7.04 -10.50 2.44
C PRO A 71 -5.74 -10.21 3.22
N GLY A 72 -5.54 -8.96 3.62
CA GLY A 72 -4.39 -8.53 4.42
C GLY A 72 -3.39 -7.66 3.65
N ARG A 73 -2.30 -7.27 4.32
CA ARG A 73 -1.25 -6.48 3.67
C ARG A 73 -0.36 -7.43 2.86
N PHE A 74 -0.40 -7.26 1.54
CA PHE A 74 0.49 -7.96 0.62
C PHE A 74 1.91 -7.41 0.74
N ILE A 75 2.86 -8.27 1.07
CA ILE A 75 4.28 -7.94 0.96
C ILE A 75 4.76 -8.39 -0.42
N GLY A 76 5.51 -7.54 -1.12
CA GLY A 76 6.02 -7.77 -2.49
C GLY A 76 6.86 -9.04 -2.73
N PHE A 77 7.05 -9.87 -1.70
CA PHE A 77 7.71 -11.18 -1.78
C PHE A 77 6.73 -12.35 -1.90
N GLY A 78 5.41 -12.10 -1.89
CA GLY A 78 4.38 -13.11 -2.09
C GLY A 78 3.93 -13.81 -0.82
N PHE A 79 3.83 -13.09 0.29
CA PHE A 79 3.18 -13.57 1.51
C PHE A 79 2.29 -12.49 2.11
N THR A 80 1.35 -12.90 2.95
CA THR A 80 0.45 -12.02 3.70
C THR A 80 0.65 -12.21 5.20
N TYR A 81 0.20 -11.23 5.97
CA TYR A 81 0.08 -11.30 7.42
C TYR A 81 -1.12 -10.46 7.84
N ASN A 82 -1.64 -10.69 9.06
CA ASN A 82 -2.69 -9.87 9.63
C ASN A 82 -2.11 -8.54 10.16
N PRO A 83 -2.45 -7.37 9.57
CA PRO A 83 -1.93 -6.09 10.04
C PRO A 83 -2.43 -5.68 11.43
N ASP A 84 -3.58 -6.21 11.85
CA ASP A 84 -4.20 -5.90 13.15
C ASP A 84 -3.65 -6.78 14.28
N SER A 85 -2.92 -7.85 13.95
CA SER A 85 -2.28 -8.73 14.93
C SER A 85 -0.86 -8.27 15.25
N ASP A 86 -0.58 -7.99 16.51
CA ASP A 86 0.76 -7.65 17.01
C ASP A 86 1.77 -8.80 16.89
N GLU A 87 1.33 -10.02 16.60
CA GLU A 87 2.22 -11.19 16.54
C GLU A 87 3.09 -11.23 15.28
N ARG A 88 2.70 -10.52 14.20
CA ARG A 88 3.44 -10.42 12.93
C ARG A 88 3.81 -11.79 12.35
N VAL A 89 2.80 -12.67 12.28
CA VAL A 89 2.93 -14.03 11.78
C VAL A 89 2.55 -14.10 10.31
N VAL A 90 3.32 -14.85 9.52
CA VAL A 90 2.99 -15.17 8.12
C VAL A 90 1.70 -15.97 8.10
N ASP A 91 0.69 -15.43 7.41
CA ASP A 91 -0.64 -16.02 7.31
C ASP A 91 -0.73 -16.91 6.07
N THR A 92 -0.48 -16.36 4.89
CA THR A 92 -0.46 -17.10 3.62
C THR A 92 0.87 -16.91 2.91
N VAL A 93 1.34 -17.95 2.23
CA VAL A 93 2.48 -17.91 1.30
C VAL A 93 1.97 -18.28 -0.08
N ILE A 94 2.18 -17.41 -1.06
CA ILE A 94 1.68 -17.58 -2.43
C ILE A 94 2.55 -18.62 -3.14
N PRO A 95 1.95 -19.63 -3.80
CA PRO A 95 2.70 -20.61 -4.60
C PRO A 95 3.61 -19.94 -5.62
N ASP A 96 4.76 -20.58 -5.90
CA ASP A 96 5.78 -20.11 -6.85
C ASP A 96 6.33 -18.69 -6.64
N SER A 97 6.01 -18.06 -5.51
CA SER A 97 6.58 -16.77 -5.12
C SER A 97 8.02 -16.90 -4.61
N PRO A 98 8.79 -15.81 -4.55
CA PRO A 98 10.08 -15.81 -3.86
C PRO A 98 9.97 -16.31 -2.40
N ALA A 99 8.88 -15.95 -1.70
CA ALA A 99 8.63 -16.39 -0.32
C ALA A 99 8.40 -17.90 -0.19
N SER A 100 7.79 -18.59 -1.19
CA SER A 100 7.44 -20.02 -1.08
C SER A 100 8.64 -20.95 -0.92
N LYS A 101 9.83 -20.50 -1.32
CA LYS A 101 11.08 -21.27 -1.20
C LYS A 101 11.62 -21.32 0.23
N ILE A 102 11.23 -20.35 1.06
CA ILE A 102 11.89 -20.11 2.35
C ILE A 102 10.87 -20.00 3.48
N LEU A 103 9.71 -19.40 3.28
CA LEU A 103 8.71 -19.13 4.32
C LEU A 103 7.57 -20.15 4.30
N GLN A 104 6.92 -20.31 5.44
CA GLN A 104 5.65 -21.02 5.55
C GLN A 104 4.69 -20.30 6.51
N PRO A 105 3.38 -20.58 6.45
CA PRO A 105 2.42 -20.09 7.45
C PRO A 105 2.86 -20.42 8.88
N GLY A 106 2.75 -19.44 9.79
CA GLY A 106 3.21 -19.57 11.17
C GLY A 106 4.64 -19.05 11.43
N ASP A 107 5.43 -18.74 10.40
CA ASP A 107 6.73 -18.09 10.59
C ASP A 107 6.52 -16.67 11.13
N LYS A 108 7.23 -16.31 12.21
CA LYS A 108 7.14 -14.99 12.85
C LYS A 108 8.16 -14.04 12.24
N PHE A 109 7.70 -12.88 11.82
CA PHE A 109 8.55 -11.83 11.27
C PHE A 109 9.20 -10.99 12.39
N THR A 110 10.53 -10.94 12.43
CA THR A 110 11.24 -10.35 13.57
C THR A 110 12.02 -9.08 13.23
N SER A 111 12.53 -8.91 12.01
CA SER A 111 13.19 -7.66 11.61
C SER A 111 13.37 -7.48 10.09
N VAL A 112 13.64 -6.24 9.68
CA VAL A 112 14.03 -5.83 8.32
C VAL A 112 15.31 -5.03 8.37
N ASN A 113 16.35 -5.45 7.64
CA ASN A 113 17.63 -4.74 7.58
C ASN A 113 18.19 -4.41 8.99
N GLY A 114 17.96 -5.31 9.97
CA GLY A 114 18.36 -5.12 11.36
C GLY A 114 17.42 -4.25 12.19
N VAL A 115 16.37 -3.67 11.62
CA VAL A 115 15.31 -2.94 12.34
C VAL A 115 14.27 -3.93 12.87
N PRO A 116 14.08 -4.04 14.19
CA PRO A 116 13.10 -4.97 14.77
C PRO A 116 11.68 -4.66 14.29
N ALA A 117 10.88 -5.70 14.02
CA ALA A 117 9.49 -5.62 13.60
C ALA A 117 8.54 -5.32 14.79
N THR A 118 8.88 -4.30 15.59
CA THR A 118 8.04 -3.82 16.69
C THR A 118 6.88 -2.96 16.16
N LYS A 119 5.82 -2.84 16.97
CA LYS A 119 4.68 -1.96 16.66
C LYS A 119 5.14 -0.52 16.42
N GLU A 120 6.04 0.00 17.24
CA GLU A 120 6.58 1.35 17.09
C GLU A 120 7.27 1.55 15.74
N ASN A 121 8.17 0.63 15.34
CA ASN A 121 8.90 0.73 14.07
C ASN A 121 7.99 0.60 12.85
N TRP A 122 6.86 -0.08 13.00
CA TRP A 122 5.85 -0.19 11.96
C TRP A 122 5.06 1.13 11.82
N ASP A 123 4.54 1.63 12.94
CA ASP A 123 3.66 2.80 13.00
C ASP A 123 4.37 4.09 12.58
N ASN A 124 5.68 4.20 12.89
CA ASN A 124 6.49 5.35 12.49
C ASN A 124 7.16 5.20 11.10
N GLY A 125 6.89 4.10 10.38
CA GLY A 125 7.41 3.85 9.04
C GLY A 125 8.91 3.50 8.98
N LYS A 126 9.60 3.29 10.11
CA LYS A 126 11.01 2.87 10.14
C LYS A 126 11.21 1.47 9.59
N LEU A 127 10.19 0.61 9.69
CA LEU A 127 10.20 -0.72 9.08
C LEU A 127 9.93 -0.61 7.56
N ALA A 128 10.91 -0.09 6.83
CA ALA A 128 10.81 0.10 5.40
C ALA A 128 11.17 -1.19 4.65
N LEU A 129 10.17 -1.81 4.03
CA LEU A 129 10.37 -2.84 3.01
C LEU A 129 10.67 -2.12 1.69
N VAL A 130 11.95 -1.83 1.47
CA VAL A 130 12.39 -1.18 0.23
C VAL A 130 12.56 -2.27 -0.81
N VAL A 131 11.63 -2.34 -1.77
CA VAL A 131 11.79 -3.11 -3.00
C VAL A 131 12.37 -2.16 -4.04
N ASN A 132 13.67 -1.89 -3.98
CA ASN A 132 14.37 -1.15 -5.02
C ASN A 132 15.19 -2.15 -5.84
N LEU A 133 15.20 -2.02 -7.16
CA LEU A 133 15.84 -2.96 -8.10
C LEU A 133 17.35 -3.17 -7.83
N VAL A 134 17.95 -2.32 -7.00
CA VAL A 134 19.38 -2.34 -6.63
C VAL A 134 19.61 -2.69 -5.15
N LYS A 135 18.56 -2.72 -4.31
CA LYS A 135 18.69 -2.91 -2.86
C LYS A 135 17.75 -4.02 -2.37
N GLN A 136 18.33 -5.19 -2.17
CA GLN A 136 17.71 -6.32 -1.51
C GLN A 136 17.50 -6.00 -0.02
N SER A 137 16.26 -6.18 0.47
CA SER A 137 15.94 -6.01 1.88
C SER A 137 16.13 -7.34 2.60
N ILE A 138 16.94 -7.32 3.66
CA ILE A 138 17.20 -8.49 4.49
C ILE A 138 16.04 -8.66 5.47
N LEU A 139 15.29 -9.75 5.38
CA LEU A 139 14.24 -10.07 6.34
C LEU A 139 14.67 -11.21 7.26
N LEU A 140 14.38 -11.09 8.54
CA LEU A 140 14.56 -12.18 9.51
C LEU A 140 13.21 -12.72 9.96
N PHE A 141 13.13 -14.05 9.94
CA PHE A 141 11.97 -14.81 10.40
C PHE A 141 12.40 -15.87 11.39
N GLU A 142 11.51 -16.18 12.33
CA GLU A 142 11.68 -17.23 13.32
C GLU A 142 10.52 -18.21 13.30
N ARG A 143 10.82 -19.47 13.61
CA ARG A 143 9.82 -20.51 13.81
C ARG A 143 9.94 -21.08 15.21
N TRP A 144 8.82 -21.18 15.91
CA TRP A 144 8.76 -21.64 17.29
C TRP A 144 7.89 -22.90 17.43
N GLU A 145 8.38 -23.91 18.13
CA GLU A 145 7.61 -25.06 18.60
C GLU A 145 7.81 -25.23 20.11
N ARG A 146 6.73 -25.38 20.88
CA ARG A 146 6.75 -25.63 22.34
C ARG A 146 7.80 -24.77 23.08
N ASN A 147 7.73 -23.45 22.89
CA ASN A 147 8.60 -22.44 23.52
C ASN A 147 10.09 -22.49 23.12
N SER A 148 10.46 -23.18 22.03
CA SER A 148 11.82 -23.19 21.51
C SER A 148 11.85 -22.69 20.06
N CYS A 149 12.80 -21.80 19.73
CA CYS A 149 13.05 -21.38 18.35
C CYS A 149 13.75 -22.52 17.62
N ILE A 150 13.11 -23.06 16.61
CA ILE A 150 13.61 -24.20 15.83
C ILE A 150 14.27 -23.78 14.52
N LEU A 151 14.04 -22.54 14.04
CA LEU A 151 14.60 -22.06 12.79
C LEU A 151 14.65 -20.53 12.72
N SER A 152 15.81 -19.96 12.37
CA SER A 152 15.98 -18.56 11.99
C SER A 152 16.32 -18.49 10.50
N LYS A 153 15.54 -17.73 9.72
CA LYS A 153 15.70 -17.63 8.27
C LYS A 153 16.01 -16.21 7.85
N ARG A 154 16.90 -16.07 6.87
CA ARG A 154 17.25 -14.81 6.23
C ARG A 154 16.75 -14.81 4.80
N PHE A 155 15.96 -13.79 4.45
CA PHE A 155 15.52 -13.51 3.09
C PHE A 155 16.33 -12.32 2.56
N SER A 156 16.96 -12.41 1.38
CA SER A 156 17.70 -11.30 0.73
C SER A 156 17.24 -11.13 -0.71
#